data_AF-A0A8B3RY61-F1
#
_entry.id   AF-A0A8B3RY61-F1
#
_cell.length_a   1.000
_cell.length_b   1.000
_cell.length_c   1.000
_cell.angle_alpha   90.00
_cell.angle_beta   90.00
_cell.angle_gamma   90.00
#
_symmetry.space_group_name_H-M   'P 1'
#
loop_
_entity.id
_entity.type
_entity.pdbx_description
1 polymer ?
#
loop_
_entity_poly.entity_id
_entity_poly.type
_entity_poly.pdbx_seq_one_letter_code
_entity_poly.pdbx_strand_id
1 'polypeptide(L)' 'MDTHVVDSPEIGRVAEFLASISRSISLRIIRYVPVNDFSRRPTREDLAAAVALAQEHLDCVTTSAEVRNHPARSMKIFF' A
#
# COMPACT_ATOMS: atom_id res chain seq x y z
N MET A 1 -3.91 15.26 17.04
CA MET A 1 -3.22 13.95 16.99
C MET A 1 -3.53 13.37 15.63
N ASP A 2 -2.52 13.20 14.77
CA ASP A 2 -2.71 12.52 13.49
C ASP A 2 -3.15 11.08 13.76
N THR A 3 -4.40 10.79 13.42
CA THR A 3 -5.02 9.46 13.55
C THR A 3 -4.60 8.50 12.45
N HIS A 4 -3.68 8.92 11.57
CA HIS A 4 -3.23 8.15 10.42
C HIS A 4 -1.96 7.37 10.73
N VAL A 5 -1.98 6.06 10.43
CA VAL A 5 -0.85 5.14 10.63
C VAL A 5 -0.04 5.06 9.33
N VAL A 6 0.09 6.18 8.64
CA VAL A 6 0.87 6.28 7.40
C VAL A 6 2.15 7.04 7.76
N ASP A 7 3.29 6.38 7.63
CA ASP A 7 4.58 7.05 7.69
C ASP A 7 4.79 7.83 6.38
N SER A 8 4.16 9.01 6.31
CA SER A 8 4.20 9.86 5.12
C SER A 8 5.63 10.19 4.66
N PRO A 9 6.58 10.53 5.57
CA PRO A 9 7.97 10.74 5.20
C PRO A 9 8.60 9.53 4.51
N GLU A 10 8.36 8.31 4.99
CA GLU A 10 8.95 7.11 4.40
C GLU A 10 8.38 6.80 3.01
N ILE A 11 7.05 6.93 2.84
CA ILE A 11 6.41 6.74 1.54
C ILE A 11 6.98 7.71 0.50
N GLY A 12 7.14 8.99 0.87
CA GLY A 12 7.75 10.00 0.01
C GLY A 12 9.19 9.66 -0.38
N ARG A 13 10.04 9.32 0.61
CA ARG A 13 11.44 8.95 0.35
C ARG A 13 11.59 7.77 -0.59
N VAL A 14 10.77 6.73 -0.43
CA VAL A 14 10.78 5.56 -1.30
C VAL A 14 10.35 5.94 -2.72
N ALA A 15 9.28 6.71 -2.87
CA ALA A 15 8.78 7.14 -4.18
C ALA A 15 9.78 8.07 -4.90
N GLU A 16 10.39 9.01 -4.17
CA GLU A 16 11.45 9.89 -4.67
C GLU A 16 12.67 9.09 -5.13
N PHE A 17 13.13 8.14 -4.33
CA PHE A 17 14.24 7.26 -4.70
C PHE A 17 13.96 6.51 -6.01
N LEU A 18 12.77 5.92 -6.16
CA LEU A 18 12.38 5.24 -7.40
C LEU A 18 12.29 6.21 -8.59
N ALA A 19 11.71 7.40 -8.38
CA ALA A 19 11.59 8.43 -9.40
C ALA A 19 12.95 8.96 -9.88
N SER A 20 13.99 8.92 -9.03
CA SER A 20 15.37 9.27 -9.40
C SER A 20 15.96 8.33 -10.47
N ILE A 21 15.43 7.10 -10.59
CA ILE A 21 15.77 6.15 -11.65
C ILE A 21 14.85 6.36 -12.85
N SER A 22 13.52 6.33 -12.62
CA SER A 22 12.51 6.65 -13.62
C SER A 22 11.14 6.85 -12.98
N ARG A 23 10.43 7.91 -13.39
CA ARG A 23 9.03 8.17 -12.98
C ARG A 23 8.03 7.11 -13.45
N SER A 24 8.36 6.35 -14.49
CA SER A 24 7.50 5.30 -15.05
C SER A 24 7.53 3.98 -14.28
N ILE A 25 8.40 3.85 -13.27
CA ILE A 25 8.43 2.65 -12.41
C ILE A 25 7.08 2.53 -11.71
N SER A 26 6.45 1.37 -11.86
CA SER A 26 5.19 1.08 -11.20
C SER A 26 5.40 0.67 -9.75
N LEU A 27 4.79 1.40 -8.82
CA LEU A 27 4.79 1.07 -7.39
C LEU A 27 3.45 0.47 -6.98
N ARG A 28 3.47 -0.65 -6.26
CA ARG A 28 2.27 -1.23 -5.64
C ARG A 28 2.38 -1.20 -4.12
N ILE A 29 1.52 -0.41 -3.48
CA ILE A 29 1.43 -0.32 -2.02
C ILE A 29 0.56 -1.47 -1.51
N ILE A 30 1.18 -2.36 -0.74
CA ILE A 30 0.52 -3.54 -0.18
C ILE A 30 0.14 -3.25 1.27
N ARG A 31 -1.15 -3.40 1.59
CA ARG A 31 -1.62 -3.21 2.96
C ARG A 31 -1.20 -4.40 3.82
N TYR A 32 -0.65 -4.11 4.98
CA TYR A 32 -0.44 -5.14 5.98
C TYR A 32 -1.79 -5.75 6.42
N VAL A 33 -1.83 -7.07 6.57
CA VAL A 33 -2.97 -7.80 7.11
C VAL A 33 -2.46 -8.54 8.35
N PRO A 34 -2.82 -8.08 9.55
CA PRO A 34 -2.35 -8.70 10.77
C PRO A 34 -2.88 -10.13 10.89
N VAL A 35 -2.05 -11.01 11.46
CA VAL A 35 -2.48 -12.31 11.98
C VAL A 35 -2.72 -12.09 13.48
N ASN A 36 -3.98 -12.24 13.91
CA ASN A 36 -4.50 -11.86 15.24
C ASN A 36 -4.54 -10.33 15.47
N ASP A 37 -4.87 -9.92 16.70
CA ASP A 37 -5.10 -8.52 17.07
C ASP A 37 -3.83 -7.76 17.50
N PHE A 38 -2.64 -8.21 17.07
CA PHE A 38 -1.36 -7.60 17.46
C PHE A 38 -1.10 -6.24 16.82
N SER A 39 -1.79 -5.90 15.72
CA SER A 39 -1.71 -4.56 15.13
C SER A 39 -3.01 -4.18 14.44
N ARG A 40 -3.22 -2.88 14.25
CA ARG A 40 -4.32 -2.38 13.43
C ARG A 40 -4.03 -2.61 11.95
N ARG A 41 -5.07 -2.98 11.19
CA ARG A 41 -5.04 -2.96 9.72
C ARG A 41 -5.16 -1.53 9.19
N PRO A 42 -4.34 -1.11 8.20
CA PRO A 42 -4.53 0.17 7.52
C PRO A 42 -5.93 0.28 6.91
N THR A 43 -6.56 1.44 7.03
CA THR A 43 -7.88 1.71 6.44
C THR A 43 -7.77 2.04 4.95
N ARG A 44 -8.91 2.27 4.29
CA ARG A 44 -8.91 2.71 2.89
C ARG A 44 -8.33 4.11 2.75
N GLU A 45 -8.58 4.97 3.74
CA GLU A 45 -8.10 6.34 3.81
C GLU A 45 -6.57 6.37 4.00
N ASP A 46 -6.04 5.50 4.86
CA ASP A 46 -4.59 5.34 5.02
C ASP A 46 -3.92 4.94 3.70
N LEU A 47 -4.54 4.01 2.95
CA LEU A 47 -4.02 3.58 1.65
C LEU A 47 -4.13 4.69 0.60
N ALA A 48 -5.24 5.42 0.57
CA ALA A 48 -5.42 6.55 -0.35
C ALA A 48 -4.39 7.66 -0.08
N ALA A 49 -4.12 7.98 1.18
CA ALA A 49 -3.09 8.94 1.56
C ALA A 49 -1.68 8.48 1.11
N ALA A 50 -1.35 7.21 1.32
CA ALA A 50 -0.07 6.65 0.87
C ALA A 50 0.06 6.68 -0.67
N VAL A 51 -1.00 6.41 -1.41
CA VAL A 51 -1.01 6.52 -2.88
C VAL A 51 -0.78 7.96 -3.32
N ALA A 52 -1.51 8.90 -2.75
CA ALA A 52 -1.41 10.31 -3.12
C ALA A 52 0.03 10.82 -2.94
N LEU A 53 0.68 10.52 -1.81
CA LEU A 53 2.07 10.87 -1.55
C LEU A 53 3.04 10.28 -2.57
N ALA A 54 2.87 9.01 -2.92
CA ALA A 54 3.75 8.38 -3.91
C ALA A 54 3.51 8.91 -5.34
N GLN A 55 2.27 9.30 -5.67
CA GLN A 55 1.90 9.86 -6.98
C GLN A 55 2.47 11.26 -7.23
N GLU A 56 2.92 11.97 -6.19
CA GLU A 56 3.68 13.22 -6.38
C GLU A 56 4.99 12.96 -7.16
N HIS A 57 5.56 11.76 -7.00
CA HIS A 57 6.86 11.40 -7.59
C HIS A 57 6.77 10.41 -8.77
N LEU A 58 5.82 9.46 -8.73
CA LEU A 58 5.71 8.37 -9.71
C LEU A 58 4.40 8.43 -10.51
N ASP A 59 4.46 8.01 -11.78
CA ASP A 59 3.32 8.11 -12.70
C ASP A 59 2.31 6.97 -12.50
N CYS A 60 2.75 5.82 -11.99
CA CYS A 60 1.94 4.61 -11.81
C CYS A 60 2.05 4.08 -10.38
N VAL A 61 1.03 4.35 -9.57
CA VAL A 61 0.92 3.85 -8.20
C VAL A 61 -0.42 3.14 -8.02
N THR A 62 -0.38 1.92 -7.51
CA THR A 62 -1.57 1.08 -7.27
C THR A 62 -1.61 0.53 -5.85
N THR A 63 -2.75 0.02 -5.41
CA THR A 63 -2.85 -0.65 -4.10
C THR A 63 -3.34 -2.08 -4.17
N SER A 64 -2.99 -2.86 -3.15
CA SER A 64 -3.59 -4.18 -2.89
C SER A 64 -5.12 -4.17 -2.68
N ALA A 65 -5.75 -3.01 -2.49
CA ALA A 65 -7.21 -2.90 -2.41
C ALA A 65 -7.87 -2.95 -3.81
N GLU A 66 -7.17 -2.46 -4.83
CA GLU A 66 -7.63 -2.40 -6.22
C GLU A 66 -7.41 -3.73 -6.96
N VAL A 67 -6.37 -4.48 -6.58
CA VAL A 67 -5.97 -5.71 -7.27
C VAL A 67 -6.11 -6.93 -6.35
N ARG A 68 -7.31 -7.52 -6.29
CA ARG A 68 -7.50 -8.88 -5.74
C ARG A 68 -7.10 -9.90 -6.79
N ASN A 69 -5.83 -10.30 -6.81
CA ASN A 69 -5.37 -11.40 -7.68
C ASN A 69 -5.76 -12.80 -7.16
N HIS A 70 -6.33 -12.91 -5.96
CA HIS A 70 -6.86 -14.19 -5.49
C HIS A 70 -8.35 -14.34 -5.85
N PRO A 71 -8.71 -15.33 -6.69
CA PRO A 71 -10.10 -15.71 -6.84
C PRO A 71 -10.63 -16.11 -5.47
N ALA A 72 -11.82 -15.63 -5.10
CA ALA A 72 -12.44 -15.89 -3.81
C ALA A 72 -12.82 -17.38 -3.58
N ARG A 73 -12.41 -18.29 -4.46
CA ARG A 73 -12.72 -19.72 -4.41
C ARG A 73 -11.48 -20.55 -4.12
N SER A 74 -11.65 -21.39 -3.10
CA SER A 74 -10.86 -22.55 -2.68
C SER A 74 -9.49 -22.31 -2.04
N MET A 75 -9.48 -21.90 -0.76
CA MET A 75 -8.71 -22.70 0.20
C MET A 75 -9.67 -23.70 0.84
N LYS A 76 -9.56 -24.98 0.47
CA LYS A 76 -10.05 -26.05 1.35
C LYS A 76 -9.03 -26.17 2.47
N ILE A 77 -9.37 -25.63 3.62
CA ILE A 77 -8.64 -25.90 4.86
C ILE A 77 -9.00 -27.33 5.24
N PHE A 78 -8.04 -28.24 5.17
CA PHE A 78 -8.16 -29.56 5.78
C PHE A 78 -7.63 -29.42 7.20
N PHE A 79 -8.48 -29.77 8.17
CA PHE A 79 -8.15 -29.84 9.60
C PHE A 79 -7.18 -30.99 9.86
#